data_AF-A0AAV9W7M4-F1
#
_entry.id   AF-A0AAV9W7M4-F1
#
_cell.length_a   1.000
_cell.length_b   1.000
_cell.length_c   1.000
_cell.angle_alpha   90.00
_cell.angle_beta   90.00
_cell.angle_gamma   90.00
#
_symmetry.space_group_name_H-M   'P 1'
#
loop_
_entity.id
_entity.type
_entity.pdbx_description
1 polymer ?
#
loop_
_entity_poly.entity_id
_entity_poly.type
_entity_poly.pdbx_seq_one_letter_code
_entity_poly.pdbx_strand_id
1 'polypeptide(L)'
;MRVFSAQGVPAGNEIIIRGGELREAINSRLQETEIPRIQETLPLSSDQLEQFYHQIPDLKKELQDLEASKEKLERLELHKVAEKAFQLDTGIQFITEHFSETIHRRDGLRQDTNITFELLWSLFRPGALVYRKDMLGEGCVLRVQRASYVDSKPPWYCVNAEYTSYNGKEYGYTYDYTYPILNFPGEIPILSLPIYPFKNHPDKEEEISRLIRRAEKALRLNDRAAGLHLVQEYEGHALCRAPNQKNNYHDPFSRINHDVKQTTFNSHSRVVIDPATFNEFYPSNSIIPSIAAPIARNRFTSEEKLLYSSVLYGFSLGDQTWGSFSIARLQDVNWKPEIINSLMIPDEKKSFLKIVVQAHRTQERQFDDIIQNKGKSLIGLFTGPPGVGKTLTAEVMAEIAEKPLYILGSGELGDNATKVQEVLDRVLELSNRWNAILLLDEADVFLAKRDQKSLSSNAITSVFLRKLEYYRGILLLTTNRSGSIDAAFQSRIHISIEYPQLDSPARAKIWGTFLKIASNTVNVTAKEQARLSRIKLNGRQIKNVMKLAQAYATENEQAITFETIQKALQFSGFPTKQMRNPSIAMFLGYLIFILLLLSCILYFSTYLPKSLLLDDYFLKL
;
A
#
# COMPACT_ATOMS: atom_id res chain seq x y z
N MET A 1 20.50 -51.80 7.25
CA MET A 1 20.57 -52.49 5.95
C MET A 1 21.05 -51.48 4.91
N ARG A 2 21.92 -51.82 3.95
CA ARG A 2 22.24 -50.90 2.83
C ARG A 2 21.22 -51.15 1.73
N VAL A 3 20.54 -50.10 1.26
CA VAL A 3 19.63 -50.20 0.11
C VAL A 3 20.31 -49.66 -1.13
N PHE A 4 20.11 -50.36 -2.22
CA PHE A 4 20.55 -49.94 -3.55
C PHE A 4 19.32 -49.53 -4.35
N SER A 5 19.42 -48.44 -5.10
CA SER A 5 18.36 -48.01 -6.01
C SER A 5 18.12 -49.07 -7.09
N ALA A 6 17.00 -48.97 -7.81
CA ALA A 6 16.71 -49.83 -8.96
C ALA A 6 17.78 -49.78 -10.08
N GLN A 7 18.74 -48.85 -9.99
CA GLN A 7 19.86 -48.66 -10.91
C GLN A 7 21.21 -49.14 -10.32
N GLY A 8 21.19 -49.80 -9.14
CA GLY A 8 22.39 -50.38 -8.52
C GLY A 8 23.28 -49.37 -7.77
N VAL A 9 22.82 -48.14 -7.56
CA VAL A 9 23.56 -47.11 -6.81
C VAL A 9 23.17 -47.21 -5.32
N PRO A 10 24.12 -47.11 -4.36
CA PRO A 10 23.77 -47.07 -2.94
C PRO A 10 22.79 -45.91 -2.68
N ALA A 11 21.57 -46.21 -2.27
CA ALA A 11 20.49 -45.26 -2.04
C ALA A 11 20.38 -44.80 -0.58
N GLY A 12 21.09 -45.46 0.34
CA GLY A 12 21.15 -45.08 1.75
C GLY A 12 21.29 -46.27 2.70
N ASN A 13 21.39 -45.97 4.00
CA ASN A 13 21.30 -46.97 5.07
C ASN A 13 19.87 -46.97 5.61
N GLU A 14 19.18 -48.10 5.51
CA GLU A 14 17.92 -48.38 6.21
C GLU A 14 18.21 -48.75 7.67
N ILE A 15 17.75 -47.92 8.61
CA ILE A 15 17.99 -48.08 10.05
C ILE A 15 16.67 -48.44 10.72
N ILE A 16 16.61 -49.55 11.44
CA ILE A 16 15.40 -50.00 12.14
C ILE A 16 15.63 -49.87 13.64
N ILE A 17 14.85 -49.04 14.33
CA ILE A 17 14.90 -48.92 15.79
C ILE A 17 14.01 -49.98 16.42
N ARG A 18 14.63 -51.00 17.03
CA ARG A 18 13.94 -52.08 17.76
C ARG A 18 13.79 -51.82 19.26
N GLY A 19 14.55 -50.88 19.82
CA GLY A 19 14.47 -50.50 21.24
C GLY A 19 13.20 -49.70 21.54
N GLY A 20 12.35 -50.22 22.43
CA GLY A 20 11.04 -49.64 22.74
C GLY A 20 11.11 -48.25 23.36
N GLU A 21 12.03 -48.04 24.31
CA GLU A 21 12.11 -46.77 25.07
C GLU A 21 12.81 -45.67 24.27
N LEU A 22 13.86 -46.00 23.51
CA LEU A 22 14.46 -45.07 22.54
C LEU A 22 13.44 -44.62 21.49
N ARG A 23 12.67 -45.56 20.95
CA ARG A 23 11.60 -45.27 19.99
C ARG A 23 10.52 -44.38 20.61
N GLU A 24 10.13 -44.62 21.85
CA GLU A 24 9.16 -43.79 22.56
C GLU A 24 9.70 -42.38 22.83
N ALA A 25 10.97 -42.24 23.24
CA ALA A 25 11.62 -40.97 23.49
C ALA A 25 11.77 -40.10 22.22
N ILE A 26 11.96 -40.74 21.05
CA ILE A 26 12.00 -40.04 19.76
C ILE A 26 10.57 -39.74 19.29
N ASN A 27 9.67 -40.73 19.32
CA ASN A 27 8.29 -40.56 18.85
C ASN A 27 7.51 -39.55 19.69
N SER A 28 7.78 -39.41 21.00
CA SER A 28 7.17 -38.39 21.86
C SER A 28 7.52 -36.98 21.41
N ARG A 29 8.72 -36.78 20.85
CA ARG A 29 9.22 -35.51 20.31
C ARG A 29 8.86 -35.30 18.84
N LEU A 30 8.59 -36.38 18.10
CA LEU A 30 8.02 -36.32 16.76
C LEU A 30 6.51 -36.01 16.75
N GLN A 31 5.81 -36.02 17.91
CA GLN A 31 4.37 -35.72 17.99
C GLN A 31 4.00 -34.32 17.48
N GLU A 32 4.97 -33.40 17.43
CA GLU A 32 4.81 -32.03 16.94
C GLU A 32 5.09 -31.91 15.42
N THR A 33 5.40 -33.01 14.73
CA THR A 33 5.72 -33.05 13.30
C THR A 33 4.75 -33.95 12.53
N GLU A 34 4.41 -33.63 11.27
CA GLU A 34 3.57 -34.48 10.40
C GLU A 34 4.28 -35.76 9.90
N ILE A 35 5.44 -36.11 10.48
CA ILE A 35 6.24 -37.25 10.05
C ILE A 35 5.70 -38.53 10.68
N PRO A 36 5.57 -39.63 9.91
CA PRO A 36 5.10 -40.90 10.46
C PRO A 36 5.94 -41.31 11.67
N ARG A 37 5.27 -41.74 12.74
CA ARG A 37 5.94 -42.34 13.90
C ARG A 37 6.87 -43.46 13.44
N ILE A 38 8.03 -43.54 14.07
CA ILE A 38 8.98 -44.62 13.87
C ILE A 38 8.28 -45.92 14.28
N GLN A 39 8.10 -46.82 13.32
CA GLN A 39 7.52 -48.15 13.54
C GLN A 39 8.65 -49.18 13.67
N GLU A 40 8.44 -50.25 14.45
CA GLU A 40 9.46 -51.29 14.71
C GLU A 40 9.96 -52.00 13.45
N THR A 41 9.14 -52.01 12.42
CA THR A 41 9.30 -52.84 11.23
C THR A 41 9.74 -52.05 10.01
N LEU A 42 9.71 -50.71 10.08
CA LEU A 42 10.04 -49.85 8.96
C LEU A 42 11.39 -49.17 9.19
N PRO A 43 12.24 -49.12 8.17
CA PRO A 43 13.48 -48.39 8.25
C PRO A 43 13.23 -46.87 8.27
N LEU A 44 14.08 -46.15 9.00
CA LEU A 44 14.07 -44.69 9.08
C LEU A 44 14.35 -44.08 7.70
N SER A 45 13.57 -43.07 7.32
CA SER A 45 13.89 -42.23 6.16
C SER A 45 15.09 -41.32 6.45
N SER A 46 15.71 -40.76 5.40
CA SER A 46 16.79 -39.75 5.55
C SER A 46 16.33 -38.58 6.41
N ASP A 47 15.11 -38.08 6.17
CA ASP A 47 14.52 -36.98 6.95
C ASP A 47 14.37 -37.34 8.45
N GLN A 48 13.98 -38.59 8.77
CA GLN A 48 13.87 -39.05 10.15
C GLN A 48 15.25 -39.14 10.84
N LEU A 49 16.29 -39.52 10.11
CA LEU A 49 17.67 -39.56 10.63
C LEU A 49 18.23 -38.15 10.87
N GLU A 50 17.98 -37.23 9.94
CA GLU A 50 18.40 -35.83 10.05
C GLU A 50 17.69 -35.12 11.22
N GLN A 51 16.40 -35.37 11.41
CA GLN A 51 15.67 -34.87 12.58
C GLN A 51 16.17 -35.46 13.89
N PHE A 52 16.44 -36.76 13.91
CA PHE A 52 16.99 -37.40 15.10
C PHE A 52 18.37 -36.84 15.47
N TYR A 53 19.19 -36.49 14.47
CA TYR A 53 20.43 -35.74 14.69
C TYR A 53 20.20 -34.39 15.37
N HIS A 54 19.20 -33.60 14.94
CA HIS A 54 18.90 -32.30 15.55
C HIS A 54 18.45 -32.40 17.01
N GLN A 55 17.91 -33.54 17.43
CA GLN A 55 17.49 -33.81 18.81
C GLN A 55 18.65 -34.25 19.73
N ILE A 56 19.84 -34.55 19.19
CA ILE A 56 20.99 -35.04 19.99
C ILE A 56 21.31 -34.15 21.21
N PRO A 57 21.35 -32.81 21.12
CA PRO A 57 21.66 -31.97 22.29
C PRO A 57 20.66 -32.15 23.43
N ASP A 58 19.37 -32.23 23.12
CA ASP A 58 18.30 -32.42 24.11
C ASP A 58 18.29 -33.85 24.66
N LEU A 59 18.57 -34.84 23.83
CA LEU A 59 18.69 -36.24 24.25
C LEU A 59 19.93 -36.45 25.13
N LYS A 60 21.03 -35.73 24.88
CA LYS A 60 22.20 -35.71 25.77
C LYS A 60 21.86 -35.09 27.12
N LYS A 61 21.03 -34.05 27.14
CA LYS A 61 20.53 -33.46 28.39
C LYS A 61 19.62 -34.44 29.16
N GLU A 62 18.69 -35.10 28.47
CA GLU A 62 17.85 -36.14 29.09
C GLU A 62 18.70 -37.30 29.63
N LEU A 63 19.73 -37.73 28.89
CA LEU A 63 20.67 -38.75 29.33
C LEU A 63 21.39 -38.32 30.63
N GLN A 64 21.89 -37.08 30.70
CA GLN A 64 22.50 -36.52 31.91
C GLN A 64 21.53 -36.49 33.10
N ASP A 65 20.29 -36.07 32.88
CA ASP A 65 19.25 -36.01 33.92
C ASP A 65 18.89 -37.43 34.42
N LEU A 66 18.82 -38.41 33.52
CA LEU A 66 18.57 -39.82 33.86
C LEU A 66 19.75 -40.42 34.63
N GLU A 67 20.98 -40.13 34.23
CA GLU A 67 22.19 -40.59 34.93
C GLU A 67 22.30 -40.00 36.34
N ALA A 68 22.01 -38.71 36.50
CA ALA A 68 21.97 -38.06 37.82
C ALA A 68 20.86 -38.62 38.72
N SER A 69 19.77 -39.12 38.13
CA SER A 69 18.64 -39.72 38.87
C SER A 69 18.93 -41.15 39.35
N LYS A 70 19.88 -41.87 38.73
CA LYS A 70 20.24 -43.25 39.12
C LYS A 70 20.71 -43.37 40.57
N GLU A 71 21.34 -42.32 41.12
CA GLU A 71 21.88 -42.34 42.49
C GLU A 71 20.79 -42.34 43.58
N LYS A 72 19.52 -42.05 43.24
CA LYS A 72 18.42 -41.83 44.20
C LYS A 72 17.31 -42.87 44.14
N LEU A 73 17.44 -43.93 43.34
CA LEU A 73 16.35 -44.87 43.00
C LEU A 73 16.52 -46.26 43.63
N GLU A 74 15.39 -46.92 43.93
CA GLU A 74 15.36 -48.31 44.42
C GLU A 74 15.66 -49.33 43.29
N ARG A 75 16.12 -50.54 43.66
CA ARG A 75 16.64 -51.57 42.73
C ARG A 75 15.76 -51.86 41.50
N LEU A 76 14.44 -51.84 41.65
CA LEU A 76 13.49 -52.20 40.58
C LEU A 76 13.26 -51.04 39.59
N GLU A 77 13.35 -49.80 40.07
CA GLU A 77 13.27 -48.58 39.24
C GLU A 77 14.61 -48.29 38.57
N LEU A 78 15.72 -48.62 39.24
CA LEU A 78 17.07 -48.49 38.73
C LEU A 78 17.28 -49.28 37.42
N HIS A 79 16.72 -50.49 37.31
CA HIS A 79 16.85 -51.31 36.09
C HIS A 79 16.20 -50.64 34.88
N LYS A 80 14.99 -50.08 35.04
CA LYS A 80 14.27 -49.40 33.95
C LYS A 80 15.00 -48.11 33.52
N VAL A 81 15.45 -47.31 34.48
CA VAL A 81 16.21 -46.08 34.19
C VAL A 81 17.57 -46.38 33.55
N ALA A 82 18.24 -47.46 33.96
CA ALA A 82 19.48 -47.91 33.35
C ALA A 82 19.28 -48.41 31.92
N GLU A 83 18.21 -49.16 31.66
CA GLU A 83 17.84 -49.60 30.31
C GLU A 83 17.52 -48.42 29.39
N LYS A 84 16.73 -47.44 29.88
CA LYS A 84 16.44 -46.20 29.14
C LYS A 84 17.69 -45.43 28.76
N ALA A 85 18.58 -45.21 29.74
CA ALA A 85 19.83 -44.50 29.53
C ALA A 85 20.74 -45.24 28.54
N PHE A 86 20.84 -46.56 28.64
CA PHE A 86 21.64 -47.38 27.71
C PHE A 86 21.10 -47.30 26.27
N GLN A 87 19.78 -47.40 26.10
CA GLN A 87 19.14 -47.29 24.78
C GLN A 87 19.32 -45.87 24.19
N LEU A 88 19.20 -44.83 25.02
CA LEU A 88 19.45 -43.43 24.61
C LEU A 88 20.91 -43.19 24.21
N ASP A 89 21.86 -43.61 25.03
CA ASP A 89 23.30 -43.45 24.77
C ASP A 89 23.73 -44.18 23.48
N THR A 90 23.31 -45.43 23.33
CA THR A 90 23.56 -46.22 22.11
C THR A 90 22.97 -45.55 20.87
N GLY A 91 21.75 -45.01 20.97
CA GLY A 91 21.09 -44.28 19.88
C GLY A 91 21.84 -42.99 19.50
N ILE A 92 22.25 -42.20 20.49
CA ILE A 92 23.04 -40.97 20.30
C ILE A 92 24.39 -41.29 19.65
N GLN A 93 25.11 -42.29 20.17
CA GLN A 93 26.40 -42.69 19.64
C GLN A 93 26.27 -43.13 18.18
N PHE A 94 25.29 -43.99 17.88
CA PHE A 94 25.06 -44.50 16.53
C PHE A 94 24.78 -43.38 15.53
N ILE A 95 23.93 -42.40 15.86
CA ILE A 95 23.65 -41.28 14.95
C ILE A 95 24.83 -40.34 14.81
N THR A 96 25.55 -40.09 15.91
CA THR A 96 26.77 -39.28 15.88
C THR A 96 27.82 -39.91 14.96
N GLU A 97 27.99 -41.23 15.02
CA GLU A 97 28.85 -41.99 14.12
C GLU A 97 28.32 -42.01 12.69
N HIS A 98 27.02 -42.21 12.48
CA HIS A 98 26.39 -42.25 11.16
C HIS A 98 26.60 -40.96 10.37
N PHE A 99 26.44 -39.81 11.05
CA PHE A 99 26.66 -38.51 10.45
C PHE A 99 28.10 -38.02 10.59
N SER A 100 29.03 -38.77 11.18
CA SER A 100 30.41 -38.32 11.44
C SER A 100 31.12 -37.83 10.18
N GLU A 101 31.04 -38.55 9.06
CA GLU A 101 31.65 -38.14 7.80
C GLU A 101 30.99 -36.88 7.20
N THR A 102 29.66 -36.80 7.27
CA THR A 102 28.90 -35.62 6.82
C THR A 102 29.19 -34.40 7.69
N ILE A 103 29.36 -34.61 9.01
CA ILE A 103 29.78 -33.61 9.98
C ILE A 103 31.23 -33.20 9.71
N HIS A 104 32.15 -34.12 9.40
CA HIS A 104 33.53 -33.80 9.04
C HIS A 104 33.61 -33.01 7.72
N ARG A 105 32.78 -33.33 6.72
CA ARG A 105 32.66 -32.53 5.49
C ARG A 105 32.09 -31.13 5.79
N ARG A 106 31.08 -31.05 6.66
CA ARG A 106 30.54 -29.77 7.15
C ARG A 106 31.59 -28.97 7.93
N ASP A 107 32.39 -29.62 8.76
CA ASP A 107 33.40 -29.00 9.62
C ASP A 107 34.67 -28.62 8.87
N GLY A 108 34.93 -29.24 7.70
CA GLY A 108 35.97 -28.87 6.76
C GLY A 108 35.64 -27.68 5.86
N LEU A 109 34.35 -27.34 5.70
CA LEU A 109 33.93 -26.09 5.09
C LEU A 109 34.24 -24.93 6.06
N ARG A 110 34.47 -23.72 5.53
CA ARG A 110 34.49 -22.51 6.37
C ARG A 110 33.09 -22.31 6.95
N GLN A 111 32.88 -22.90 8.14
CA GLN A 111 31.58 -23.20 8.78
C GLN A 111 30.57 -22.05 8.84
N ASP A 112 31.02 -20.80 8.73
CA ASP A 112 30.16 -19.62 8.86
C ASP A 112 29.87 -18.88 7.55
N THR A 113 30.47 -19.30 6.42
CA THR A 113 30.34 -18.54 5.17
C THR A 113 29.75 -19.31 4.00
N ASN A 114 30.06 -20.61 3.83
CA ASN A 114 29.69 -21.36 2.61
C ASN A 114 28.95 -22.66 2.92
N ILE A 115 28.13 -23.13 1.97
CA ILE A 115 27.35 -24.37 2.07
C ILE A 115 27.15 -25.04 0.70
N THR A 116 27.00 -26.37 0.67
CA THR A 116 26.56 -27.15 -0.49
C THR A 116 25.08 -27.54 -0.37
N PHE A 117 24.43 -27.83 -1.49
CA PHE A 117 23.00 -28.20 -1.48
C PHE A 117 22.70 -29.42 -0.60
N GLU A 118 23.59 -30.41 -0.56
CA GLU A 118 23.46 -31.65 0.23
C GLU A 118 23.56 -31.42 1.75
N LEU A 119 24.07 -30.27 2.19
CA LEU A 119 24.29 -29.95 3.60
C LEU A 119 23.28 -28.94 4.16
N LEU A 120 22.26 -28.53 3.38
CA LEU A 120 21.25 -27.56 3.81
C LEU A 120 20.52 -28.01 5.08
N TRP A 121 20.25 -29.31 5.23
CA TRP A 121 19.63 -29.88 6.43
C TRP A 121 20.39 -29.58 7.73
N SER A 122 21.70 -29.37 7.65
CA SER A 122 22.52 -29.02 8.82
C SER A 122 22.35 -27.57 9.28
N LEU A 123 21.85 -26.69 8.39
CA LEU A 123 21.62 -25.26 8.66
C LEU A 123 20.25 -24.98 9.30
N PHE A 124 19.21 -25.68 8.85
CA PHE A 124 17.81 -25.36 9.17
C PHE A 124 17.25 -26.30 10.24
N ARG A 125 17.68 -26.09 11.49
CA ARG A 125 17.17 -26.88 12.63
C ARG A 125 15.78 -26.39 13.06
N PRO A 126 14.87 -27.27 13.48
CA PRO A 126 13.65 -26.86 14.19
C PRO A 126 13.97 -25.90 15.34
N GLY A 127 13.18 -24.84 15.49
CA GLY A 127 13.38 -23.76 16.45
C GLY A 127 14.44 -22.70 16.06
N ALA A 128 15.25 -22.95 15.02
CA ALA A 128 16.25 -21.97 14.59
C ALA A 128 15.60 -20.72 13.97
N LEU A 129 16.18 -19.55 14.27
CA LEU A 129 15.79 -18.30 13.63
C LEU A 129 16.46 -18.16 12.27
N VAL A 130 15.66 -17.84 11.26
CA VAL A 130 16.10 -17.64 9.88
C VAL A 130 15.67 -16.26 9.39
N TYR A 131 16.42 -15.70 8.45
CA TYR A 131 16.18 -14.41 7.85
C TYR A 131 15.90 -14.54 6.36
N ARG A 132 14.96 -13.72 5.88
CA ARG A 132 14.69 -13.50 4.45
C ARG A 132 14.17 -12.09 4.21
N LYS A 133 14.07 -11.70 2.94
CA LYS A 133 13.28 -10.52 2.53
C LYS A 133 11.93 -10.96 1.99
N ASP A 134 10.86 -10.23 2.31
CA ASP A 134 9.53 -10.45 1.73
C ASP A 134 9.42 -9.90 0.29
N MET A 135 8.22 -9.98 -0.32
CA MET A 135 7.97 -9.44 -1.66
C MET A 135 8.13 -7.92 -1.78
N LEU A 136 8.03 -7.18 -0.67
CA LEU A 136 8.19 -5.73 -0.61
C LEU A 136 9.65 -5.32 -0.37
N GLY A 137 10.55 -6.30 -0.22
CA GLY A 137 11.97 -6.13 0.07
C GLY A 137 12.28 -5.91 1.55
N GLU A 138 11.30 -6.11 2.45
CA GLU A 138 11.45 -5.94 3.88
C GLU A 138 12.09 -7.18 4.51
N GLY A 139 13.12 -6.97 5.34
CA GLY A 139 13.71 -8.05 6.15
C GLY A 139 12.71 -8.62 7.15
N CYS A 140 12.69 -9.94 7.29
CA CYS A 140 11.85 -10.70 8.21
C CYS A 140 12.67 -11.80 8.88
N VAL A 141 12.46 -12.00 10.17
CA VAL A 141 12.95 -13.16 10.91
C VAL A 141 11.78 -14.12 11.12
N LEU A 142 12.03 -15.40 10.88
CA LEU A 142 11.05 -16.49 10.99
C LEU A 142 11.63 -17.58 11.89
N ARG A 143 10.76 -18.41 12.47
CA ARG A 143 11.16 -19.58 13.26
C ARG A 143 10.94 -20.85 12.45
N VAL A 144 12.00 -21.62 12.24
CA VAL A 144 11.92 -22.89 11.51
C VAL A 144 11.10 -23.88 12.32
N GLN A 145 10.05 -24.43 11.72
CA GLN A 145 9.27 -25.53 12.27
C GLN A 145 9.86 -26.87 11.81
N ARG A 146 10.09 -26.99 10.50
CA ARG A 146 10.72 -28.16 9.88
C ARG A 146 11.39 -27.78 8.58
N ALA A 147 12.29 -28.62 8.11
CA ALA A 147 12.90 -28.45 6.79
C ALA A 147 13.31 -29.83 6.24
N SER A 148 13.14 -30.04 4.94
CA SER A 148 13.40 -31.35 4.31
C SER A 148 13.69 -31.21 2.82
N TYR A 149 14.30 -32.24 2.23
CA TYR A 149 14.42 -32.34 0.78
C TYR A 149 13.09 -32.75 0.17
N VAL A 150 12.76 -32.19 -0.99
CA VAL A 150 11.57 -32.56 -1.76
C VAL A 150 11.98 -33.35 -2.98
N ASP A 151 11.58 -34.61 -3.00
CA ASP A 151 11.87 -35.54 -4.10
C ASP A 151 11.16 -35.07 -5.39
N SER A 152 11.95 -34.45 -6.25
CA SER A 152 11.53 -33.83 -7.50
C SER A 152 12.71 -33.75 -8.46
N LYS A 153 12.47 -33.39 -9.73
CA LYS A 153 13.51 -33.31 -10.75
C LYS A 153 13.51 -31.90 -11.37
N PRO A 154 14.48 -31.03 -11.02
CA PRO A 154 15.56 -31.22 -10.03
C PRO A 154 15.05 -31.16 -8.56
N PRO A 155 15.75 -31.79 -7.60
CA PRO A 155 15.33 -31.77 -6.20
C PRO A 155 15.55 -30.38 -5.60
N TRP A 156 14.66 -29.95 -4.71
CA TRP A 156 14.77 -28.68 -3.99
C TRP A 156 14.62 -28.91 -2.49
N TYR A 157 15.08 -27.95 -1.69
CA TYR A 157 15.01 -28.02 -0.24
C TYR A 157 13.91 -27.08 0.25
N CYS A 158 13.05 -27.55 1.14
CA CYS A 158 11.95 -26.75 1.68
C CYS A 158 12.23 -26.38 3.14
N VAL A 159 12.06 -25.10 3.47
CA VAL A 159 12.13 -24.61 4.84
C VAL A 159 10.74 -24.17 5.25
N ASN A 160 10.11 -24.90 6.17
CA ASN A 160 8.84 -24.50 6.75
C ASN A 160 9.12 -23.65 7.98
N ALA A 161 8.59 -22.43 7.98
CA ALA A 161 8.77 -21.52 9.09
C ALA A 161 7.48 -20.75 9.39
N GLU A 162 7.37 -20.33 10.64
CA GLU A 162 6.27 -19.52 11.14
C GLU A 162 6.75 -18.12 11.53
N TYR A 163 5.79 -17.22 11.65
CA TYR A 163 5.99 -15.86 12.12
C TYR A 163 4.74 -15.39 12.86
N THR A 164 4.82 -14.25 13.55
CA THR A 164 3.66 -13.69 14.26
C THR A 164 2.97 -12.63 13.41
N SER A 165 1.63 -12.63 13.43
CA SER A 165 0.83 -11.67 12.68
C SER A 165 -0.50 -11.38 13.38
N TYR A 166 -1.26 -10.45 12.81
CA TYR A 166 -2.62 -10.11 13.23
C TYR A 166 -3.59 -10.35 12.07
N ASN A 167 -4.59 -11.20 12.28
CA ASN A 167 -5.59 -11.50 11.26
C ASN A 167 -6.83 -10.58 11.32
N GLY A 168 -6.78 -9.47 12.07
CA GLY A 168 -7.96 -8.61 12.27
C GLY A 168 -8.89 -9.02 13.40
N LYS A 169 -8.70 -10.22 13.97
CA LYS A 169 -9.43 -10.67 15.16
C LYS A 169 -8.47 -10.91 16.31
N GLU A 170 -7.43 -11.68 16.07
CA GLU A 170 -6.46 -12.10 17.07
C GLU A 170 -5.03 -12.06 16.52
N TYR A 171 -4.10 -11.96 17.45
CA TYR A 171 -2.69 -12.11 17.17
C TYR A 171 -2.30 -13.57 17.35
N GLY A 172 -1.30 -14.04 16.62
CA GLY A 172 -0.75 -15.36 16.85
C GLY A 172 0.32 -15.77 15.86
N TYR A 173 0.81 -16.99 16.04
CA TYR A 173 1.67 -17.66 15.08
C TYR A 173 0.86 -18.11 13.87
N THR A 174 1.41 -17.90 12.69
CA THR A 174 0.80 -18.35 11.45
C THR A 174 1.01 -19.85 11.23
N TYR A 175 0.31 -20.44 10.27
CA TYR A 175 0.64 -21.79 9.78
C TYR A 175 2.06 -21.86 9.20
N ASP A 176 2.56 -23.09 9.04
CA ASP A 176 3.80 -23.41 8.33
C ASP A 176 3.80 -22.81 6.91
N TYR A 177 4.61 -21.77 6.69
CA TYR A 177 4.90 -21.27 5.35
C TYR A 177 6.10 -21.99 4.78
N THR A 178 5.95 -22.52 3.57
CA THR A 178 7.02 -23.24 2.87
C THR A 178 7.86 -22.27 2.05
N TYR A 179 9.17 -22.26 2.30
CA TYR A 179 10.14 -21.45 1.58
C TYR A 179 11.10 -22.34 0.79
N PRO A 180 11.06 -22.32 -0.56
CA PRO A 180 11.88 -23.18 -1.38
C PRO A 180 13.30 -22.63 -1.55
N ILE A 181 14.28 -23.52 -1.48
CA ILE A 181 15.66 -23.32 -1.92
C ILE A 181 15.89 -24.26 -3.10
N LEU A 182 16.03 -23.67 -4.29
CA LEU A 182 16.26 -24.43 -5.52
C LEU A 182 17.62 -25.13 -5.49
N ASN A 183 17.73 -26.25 -6.22
CA ASN A 183 19.01 -26.92 -6.41
C ASN A 183 20.06 -25.94 -6.93
N PHE A 184 21.27 -26.00 -6.37
CA PHE A 184 22.42 -25.25 -6.85
C PHE A 184 23.66 -26.16 -6.88
N PRO A 185 24.52 -26.01 -7.91
CA PRO A 185 25.75 -26.78 -8.00
C PRO A 185 26.86 -26.19 -7.12
N GLY A 186 27.63 -27.06 -6.47
CA GLY A 186 28.84 -26.69 -5.73
C GLY A 186 28.59 -25.94 -4.42
N GLU A 187 29.62 -25.22 -3.98
CA GLU A 187 29.61 -24.42 -2.76
C GLU A 187 29.19 -22.98 -3.06
N ILE A 188 28.22 -22.46 -2.31
CA ILE A 188 27.79 -21.07 -2.39
C ILE A 188 27.86 -20.40 -1.01
N PRO A 189 27.97 -19.06 -0.93
CA PRO A 189 27.86 -18.35 0.33
C PRO A 189 26.49 -18.55 0.97
N ILE A 190 26.42 -18.78 2.29
CA ILE A 190 25.15 -18.93 3.04
C ILE A 190 24.25 -17.71 2.85
N LEU A 191 24.85 -16.51 2.82
CA LEU A 191 24.14 -15.24 2.63
C LEU A 191 23.51 -15.08 1.23
N SER A 192 23.90 -15.92 0.26
CA SER A 192 23.30 -15.92 -1.08
C SER A 192 22.02 -16.76 -1.16
N LEU A 193 21.71 -17.53 -0.12
CA LEU A 193 20.45 -18.28 -0.03
C LEU A 193 19.26 -17.30 0.10
N PRO A 194 18.09 -17.64 -0.48
CA PRO A 194 16.89 -16.81 -0.36
C PRO A 194 16.36 -16.72 1.09
N ILE A 195 16.69 -17.72 1.90
CA ILE A 195 16.45 -17.80 3.33
C ILE A 195 17.68 -18.42 3.99
N TYR A 196 18.18 -17.84 5.08
CA TYR A 196 19.41 -18.29 5.74
C TYR A 196 19.34 -18.14 7.26
N PRO A 197 20.18 -18.84 8.04
CA PRO A 197 20.17 -18.71 9.50
C PRO A 197 20.47 -17.28 9.95
N PHE A 198 19.61 -16.71 10.80
CA PHE A 198 19.72 -15.30 11.22
C PHE A 198 21.00 -15.00 12.00
N LYS A 199 21.61 -16.01 12.62
CA LYS A 199 22.94 -15.91 13.26
C LYS A 199 24.04 -15.44 12.31
N ASN A 200 23.91 -15.69 11.00
CA ASN A 200 24.89 -15.32 9.99
C ASN A 200 24.66 -13.89 9.43
N HIS A 201 23.59 -13.19 9.85
CA HIS A 201 23.29 -11.85 9.35
C HIS A 201 24.37 -10.85 9.79
N PRO A 202 24.96 -10.05 8.86
CA PRO A 202 26.09 -9.18 9.16
C PRO A 202 25.77 -8.12 10.22
N ASP A 203 24.56 -7.55 10.19
CA ASP A 203 24.13 -6.44 11.06
C ASP A 203 23.07 -6.90 12.08
N LYS A 204 23.26 -8.09 12.65
CA LYS A 204 22.24 -8.79 13.46
C LYS A 204 21.63 -7.92 14.57
N GLU A 205 22.44 -7.21 15.35
CA GLU A 205 21.97 -6.41 16.49
C GLU A 205 21.17 -5.18 16.05
N GLU A 206 21.58 -4.54 14.94
CA GLU A 206 20.84 -3.42 14.36
C GLU A 206 19.51 -3.91 13.78
N GLU A 207 19.52 -5.05 13.10
CA GLU A 207 18.34 -5.64 12.50
C GLU A 207 17.33 -6.08 13.57
N ILE A 208 17.77 -6.71 14.68
CA ILE A 208 16.90 -7.00 15.83
C ILE A 208 16.21 -5.72 16.33
N SER A 209 17.00 -4.66 16.54
CA SER A 209 16.48 -3.38 17.01
C SER A 209 15.47 -2.77 16.04
N ARG A 210 15.72 -2.86 14.73
CA ARG A 210 14.83 -2.39 13.67
C ARG A 210 13.51 -3.18 13.65
N LEU A 211 13.58 -4.51 13.72
CA LEU A 211 12.42 -5.40 13.68
C LEU A 211 11.54 -5.24 14.93
N ILE A 212 12.14 -5.12 16.12
CA ILE A 212 11.39 -4.86 17.35
C ILE A 212 10.66 -3.50 17.27
N ARG A 213 11.34 -2.43 16.85
CA ARG A 213 10.68 -1.12 16.64
C ARG A 213 9.54 -1.18 15.63
N ARG A 214 9.71 -1.96 14.55
CA ARG A 214 8.67 -2.19 13.54
C ARG A 214 7.46 -2.91 14.13
N ALA A 215 7.68 -3.96 14.92
CA ALA A 215 6.62 -4.70 15.60
C ALA A 215 5.85 -3.80 16.58
N GLU A 216 6.55 -2.99 17.38
CA GLU A 216 5.92 -2.05 18.31
C GLU A 216 5.07 -0.99 17.59
N LYS A 217 5.57 -0.47 16.47
CA LYS A 217 4.78 0.40 15.59
C LYS A 217 3.52 -0.31 15.10
N ALA A 218 3.62 -1.58 14.68
CA ALA A 218 2.50 -2.35 14.18
C ALA A 218 1.43 -2.60 15.25
N LEU A 219 1.85 -3.03 16.45
CA LEU A 219 0.96 -3.24 17.60
C LEU A 219 0.19 -1.95 17.94
N ARG A 220 0.91 -0.81 18.05
CA ARG A 220 0.31 0.50 18.29
C ARG A 220 -0.71 0.89 17.22
N LEU A 221 -0.42 0.63 15.95
CA LEU A 221 -1.33 0.94 14.84
C LEU A 221 -2.57 0.05 14.87
N ASN A 222 -2.42 -1.25 15.08
CA ASN A 222 -3.54 -2.18 15.21
C ASN A 222 -4.44 -1.85 16.42
N ASP A 223 -3.84 -1.45 17.56
CA ASP A 223 -4.61 -1.05 18.75
C ASP A 223 -5.42 0.24 18.50
N ARG A 224 -4.83 1.22 17.79
CA ARG A 224 -5.56 2.41 17.33
C ARG A 224 -6.67 2.05 16.34
N ALA A 225 -6.40 1.14 15.41
CA ALA A 225 -7.38 0.70 14.41
C ALA A 225 -8.58 0.00 15.04
N ALA A 226 -8.38 -0.83 16.08
CA ALA A 226 -9.45 -1.48 16.83
C ALA A 226 -10.35 -0.47 17.57
N GLY A 227 -9.85 0.74 17.82
CA GLY A 227 -10.52 1.77 18.60
C GLY A 227 -11.11 2.95 17.83
N LEU A 228 -10.87 3.10 16.51
CA LEU A 228 -11.54 3.98 15.50
C LEU A 228 -10.56 4.33 14.34
N HIS A 229 -11.02 4.20 13.09
CA HIS A 229 -10.60 4.89 11.84
C HIS A 229 -9.11 5.25 11.67
N LEU A 230 -8.20 4.27 11.78
CA LEU A 230 -6.78 4.54 11.55
C LEU A 230 -6.48 4.70 10.06
N VAL A 231 -6.24 5.95 9.67
CA VAL A 231 -5.68 6.30 8.36
C VAL A 231 -4.19 6.61 8.49
N GLN A 232 -3.40 6.17 7.51
CA GLN A 232 -1.97 6.43 7.39
C GLN A 232 -1.67 6.92 5.97
N GLU A 233 -0.63 7.74 5.82
CA GLU A 233 -0.01 7.99 4.53
C GLU A 233 0.88 6.81 4.14
N TYR A 234 0.84 6.42 2.86
CA TYR A 234 1.67 5.36 2.32
C TYR A 234 2.27 5.75 0.98
N GLU A 235 3.56 5.48 0.84
CA GLU A 235 4.29 5.67 -0.40
C GLU A 235 5.19 4.45 -0.67
N GLY A 236 4.98 3.82 -1.82
CA GLY A 236 5.82 2.75 -2.36
C GLY A 236 5.02 1.50 -2.75
N HIS A 237 5.74 0.40 -2.94
CA HIS A 237 5.12 -0.88 -3.33
C HIS A 237 4.28 -1.47 -2.20
N ALA A 238 3.09 -1.95 -2.51
CA ALA A 238 2.18 -2.72 -1.66
C ALA A 238 1.76 -4.01 -2.40
N LEU A 239 1.21 -4.98 -1.68
CA LEU A 239 0.70 -6.22 -2.28
C LEU A 239 -0.82 -6.20 -2.31
N CYS A 240 -1.39 -6.66 -3.42
CA CYS A 240 -2.82 -6.92 -3.53
C CYS A 240 -3.06 -8.30 -4.14
N ARG A 241 -4.31 -8.73 -4.17
CA ARG A 241 -4.67 -10.00 -4.81
C ARG A 241 -4.39 -9.87 -6.30
N ALA A 242 -3.68 -10.84 -6.87
CA ALA A 242 -3.48 -10.93 -8.30
C ALA A 242 -4.85 -10.95 -9.01
N PRO A 243 -5.05 -10.15 -10.08
CA PRO A 243 -6.25 -10.26 -10.90
C PRO A 243 -6.43 -11.71 -11.34
N ASN A 244 -7.66 -12.18 -11.54
CA ASN A 244 -7.94 -13.50 -12.12
C ASN A 244 -7.37 -13.57 -13.56
N GLN A 245 -6.06 -13.66 -13.71
CA GLN A 245 -5.44 -14.09 -14.93
C GLN A 245 -5.81 -15.56 -15.06
N LYS A 246 -6.40 -15.93 -16.19
CA LYS A 246 -6.39 -17.33 -16.62
C LYS A 246 -4.92 -17.76 -16.58
N ASN A 247 -4.57 -18.62 -15.63
CA ASN A 247 -3.21 -19.12 -15.38
C ASN A 247 -2.61 -19.66 -16.69
N ASN A 248 -1.93 -18.81 -17.46
CA ASN A 248 -1.14 -19.23 -18.62
C ASN A 248 0.36 -19.28 -18.31
N TYR A 249 0.75 -18.94 -17.08
CA TYR A 249 2.06 -19.30 -16.53
C TYR A 249 1.88 -20.47 -15.57
N HIS A 250 2.26 -21.67 -16.01
CA HIS A 250 2.50 -22.80 -15.12
C HIS A 250 3.79 -22.51 -14.35
N ASP A 251 3.69 -21.74 -13.26
CA ASP A 251 4.71 -21.79 -12.22
C ASP A 251 4.56 -23.14 -11.49
N PRO A 252 5.56 -24.04 -11.55
CA PRO A 252 5.54 -25.31 -10.83
C PRO A 252 5.31 -25.17 -9.31
N PHE A 253 5.56 -23.98 -8.75
CA PHE A 253 5.47 -23.68 -7.32
C PHE A 253 4.15 -22.98 -6.91
N SER A 254 3.22 -22.76 -7.85
CA SER A 254 1.94 -22.09 -7.61
C SER A 254 1.01 -22.79 -6.60
N ARG A 255 1.24 -24.07 -6.30
CA ARG A 255 0.52 -24.82 -5.25
C ARG A 255 1.16 -24.71 -3.86
N ILE A 256 2.38 -24.17 -3.77
CA ILE A 256 3.24 -24.23 -2.58
C ILE A 256 3.46 -22.83 -2.00
N ASN A 257 3.53 -21.79 -2.83
CA ASN A 257 3.66 -20.41 -2.39
C ASN A 257 2.30 -19.71 -2.34
N HIS A 258 1.80 -19.41 -1.12
CA HIS A 258 0.66 -18.51 -0.89
C HIS A 258 0.84 -17.13 -1.56
N ASP A 259 2.10 -16.75 -1.68
CA ASP A 259 2.65 -15.57 -2.34
C ASP A 259 2.26 -15.45 -3.84
N VAL A 260 2.06 -16.55 -4.58
CA VAL A 260 1.80 -16.52 -6.04
C VAL A 260 0.41 -15.96 -6.39
N LYS A 261 -0.50 -15.85 -5.41
CA LYS A 261 -1.81 -15.18 -5.60
C LYS A 261 -1.75 -13.68 -5.33
N GLN A 262 -0.58 -13.13 -5.05
CA GLN A 262 -0.38 -11.70 -4.77
C GLN A 262 0.40 -11.05 -5.91
N THR A 263 0.14 -9.77 -6.14
CA THR A 263 0.91 -8.94 -7.07
C THR A 263 1.26 -7.62 -6.42
N THR A 264 2.38 -7.03 -6.82
CA THR A 264 2.80 -5.72 -6.35
C THR A 264 2.09 -4.61 -7.11
N PHE A 265 1.66 -3.57 -6.43
CA PHE A 265 1.25 -2.30 -7.03
C PHE A 265 1.95 -1.15 -6.30
N ASN A 266 2.14 -0.03 -6.98
CA ASN A 266 2.71 1.16 -6.36
C ASN A 266 1.58 2.06 -5.86
N SER A 267 1.62 2.43 -4.59
CA SER A 267 0.61 3.27 -3.96
C SER A 267 1.23 4.56 -3.45
N HIS A 268 0.57 5.68 -3.72
CA HIS A 268 0.88 7.01 -3.19
C HIS A 268 -0.37 7.61 -2.55
N SER A 269 -1.00 6.83 -1.68
CA SER A 269 -2.32 7.12 -1.16
C SER A 269 -2.42 7.03 0.35
N ARG A 270 -3.55 7.50 0.87
CA ARG A 270 -3.95 7.24 2.24
C ARG A 270 -4.54 5.84 2.33
N VAL A 271 -4.08 5.10 3.32
CA VAL A 271 -4.50 3.72 3.57
C VAL A 271 -5.24 3.65 4.89
N VAL A 272 -6.39 2.99 4.89
CA VAL A 272 -7.14 2.71 6.12
C VAL A 272 -6.75 1.31 6.59
N ILE A 273 -6.13 1.23 7.77
CA ILE A 273 -5.72 -0.05 8.36
C ILE A 273 -6.94 -0.68 9.03
N ASP A 274 -7.46 -1.75 8.44
CA ASP A 274 -8.66 -2.43 8.91
C ASP A 274 -8.69 -3.91 8.46
N PRO A 275 -7.81 -4.75 9.02
CA PRO A 275 -7.77 -6.18 8.72
C PRO A 275 -9.09 -6.90 9.08
N ALA A 276 -9.85 -6.41 10.05
CA ALA A 276 -11.10 -7.02 10.50
C ALA A 276 -12.17 -6.91 9.39
N THR A 277 -12.42 -5.69 8.91
CA THR A 277 -13.34 -5.46 7.80
C THR A 277 -12.84 -6.12 6.51
N PHE A 278 -11.53 -6.17 6.28
CA PHE A 278 -11.00 -6.90 5.12
C PHE A 278 -11.42 -8.38 5.16
N ASN A 279 -11.21 -9.07 6.29
CA ASN A 279 -11.61 -10.46 6.45
C ASN A 279 -13.12 -10.67 6.39
N GLU A 280 -13.92 -9.72 6.87
CA GLU A 280 -15.38 -9.82 6.80
C GLU A 280 -15.91 -9.72 5.35
N PHE A 281 -15.41 -8.76 4.58
CA PHE A 281 -15.82 -8.58 3.18
C PHE A 281 -15.23 -9.65 2.26
N TYR A 282 -14.05 -10.19 2.62
CA TYR A 282 -13.31 -11.16 1.82
C TYR A 282 -12.76 -12.30 2.68
N PRO A 283 -13.60 -13.17 3.26
CA PRO A 283 -13.15 -14.22 4.20
C PRO A 283 -12.25 -15.27 3.55
N SER A 284 -12.29 -15.41 2.22
CA SER A 284 -11.42 -16.30 1.46
C SER A 284 -10.26 -15.57 0.77
N ASN A 285 -9.85 -14.41 1.29
CA ASN A 285 -8.67 -13.73 0.79
C ASN A 285 -7.40 -14.53 1.10
N SER A 286 -6.39 -14.45 0.23
CA SER A 286 -5.10 -15.11 0.43
C SER A 286 -4.01 -14.13 0.89
N ILE A 287 -4.41 -12.94 1.37
CA ILE A 287 -3.48 -11.86 1.75
C ILE A 287 -3.27 -11.88 3.27
N ILE A 288 -4.36 -11.94 4.04
CA ILE A 288 -4.32 -12.04 5.49
C ILE A 288 -3.99 -13.50 5.85
N PRO A 289 -2.95 -13.75 6.65
CA PRO A 289 -2.56 -15.09 7.05
C PRO A 289 -3.55 -15.65 8.07
N SER A 290 -3.74 -16.97 8.03
CA SER A 290 -4.45 -17.68 9.07
C SER A 290 -3.56 -17.86 10.31
N ILE A 291 -4.18 -17.78 11.48
CA ILE A 291 -3.50 -17.95 12.77
C ILE A 291 -3.68 -19.40 13.24
N ALA A 292 -2.57 -20.10 13.48
CA ALA A 292 -2.55 -21.46 13.98
C ALA A 292 -2.56 -21.50 15.51
N ALA A 293 -1.80 -20.61 16.17
CA ALA A 293 -1.71 -20.54 17.62
C ALA A 293 -1.85 -19.09 18.12
N PRO A 294 -2.96 -18.72 18.80
CA PRO A 294 -3.18 -17.37 19.30
C PRO A 294 -2.18 -16.93 20.38
N ILE A 295 -1.84 -15.64 20.40
CA ILE A 295 -0.98 -14.97 21.39
C ILE A 295 -1.81 -13.91 22.13
N ALA A 296 -1.63 -13.84 23.46
CA ALA A 296 -2.30 -12.83 24.28
C ALA A 296 -1.71 -11.43 24.04
N ARG A 297 -2.57 -10.47 23.68
CA ARG A 297 -2.21 -9.08 23.34
C ARG A 297 -1.33 -8.37 24.38
N ASN A 298 -1.54 -8.66 25.67
CA ASN A 298 -0.84 -8.02 26.78
C ASN A 298 0.52 -8.64 27.13
N ARG A 299 0.98 -9.65 26.39
CA ARG A 299 2.17 -10.45 26.74
C ARG A 299 3.11 -10.73 25.57
N PHE A 300 3.15 -9.85 24.57
CA PHE A 300 4.11 -9.98 23.47
C PHE A 300 5.55 -9.99 23.99
N THR A 301 6.19 -11.16 23.87
CA THR A 301 7.59 -11.37 24.19
C THR A 301 8.49 -10.71 23.15
N SER A 302 9.77 -10.53 23.50
CA SER A 302 10.76 -9.98 22.56
C SER A 302 10.98 -10.87 21.35
N GLU A 303 10.87 -12.20 21.52
CA GLU A 303 10.94 -13.17 20.42
C GLU A 303 9.72 -13.02 19.49
N GLU A 304 8.51 -12.93 20.03
CA GLU A 304 7.31 -12.74 19.22
C GLU A 304 7.33 -11.43 18.44
N LYS A 305 7.85 -10.35 19.03
CA LYS A 305 8.08 -9.07 18.33
C LYS A 305 9.12 -9.22 17.20
N LEU A 306 10.20 -9.96 17.44
CA LEU A 306 11.23 -10.20 16.43
C LEU A 306 10.67 -10.97 15.22
N LEU A 307 9.76 -11.91 15.47
CA LEU A 307 9.05 -12.71 14.48
C LEU A 307 7.87 -11.97 13.83
N TYR A 308 7.61 -10.70 14.15
CA TYR A 308 6.40 -10.04 13.66
C TYR A 308 6.47 -9.69 12.18
N SER A 309 5.36 -9.94 11.48
CA SER A 309 5.13 -9.63 10.07
C SER A 309 5.64 -8.23 9.68
N SER A 310 6.16 -8.09 8.47
CA SER A 310 6.61 -6.81 7.89
C SER A 310 5.47 -5.91 7.42
N VAL A 311 4.24 -6.42 7.35
CA VAL A 311 3.10 -5.74 6.73
C VAL A 311 1.88 -5.62 7.65
N LEU A 312 1.06 -4.61 7.39
CA LEU A 312 -0.31 -4.49 7.90
C LEU A 312 -1.30 -4.55 6.74
N TYR A 313 -2.55 -4.92 7.05
CA TYR A 313 -3.59 -5.10 6.05
C TYR A 313 -4.61 -3.97 6.11
N GLY A 314 -5.04 -3.50 4.95
CA GLY A 314 -5.93 -2.35 4.86
C GLY A 314 -6.41 -2.05 3.45
N PHE A 315 -7.03 -0.89 3.29
CA PHE A 315 -7.59 -0.41 2.03
C PHE A 315 -6.88 0.86 1.58
N SER A 316 -6.32 0.87 0.37
CA SER A 316 -5.84 2.10 -0.28
C SER A 316 -7.04 2.88 -0.83
N LEU A 317 -7.23 4.11 -0.35
CA LEU A 317 -8.37 4.95 -0.75
C LEU A 317 -8.26 5.44 -2.20
N GLY A 318 -7.06 5.81 -2.64
CA GLY A 318 -6.80 6.31 -3.99
C GLY A 318 -6.73 5.21 -5.04
N ASP A 319 -6.22 4.03 -4.67
CA ASP A 319 -6.16 2.87 -5.57
C ASP A 319 -7.41 1.99 -5.46
N GLN A 320 -8.32 2.33 -4.53
CA GLN A 320 -9.55 1.60 -4.19
C GLN A 320 -9.35 0.09 -4.03
N THR A 321 -8.23 -0.32 -3.44
CA THR A 321 -7.81 -1.73 -3.42
C THR A 321 -7.40 -2.16 -2.02
N TRP A 322 -7.90 -3.32 -1.60
CA TRP A 322 -7.45 -4.01 -0.39
C TRP A 322 -6.09 -4.65 -0.61
N GLY A 323 -5.21 -4.57 0.40
CA GLY A 323 -3.85 -5.08 0.27
C GLY A 323 -3.08 -5.15 1.58
N SER A 324 -1.80 -5.50 1.46
CA SER A 324 -0.83 -5.45 2.53
C SER A 324 0.23 -4.35 2.26
N PHE A 325 0.56 -3.62 3.30
CA PHE A 325 1.36 -2.40 3.26
C PHE A 325 2.54 -2.54 4.22
N SER A 326 3.76 -2.21 3.75
CA SER A 326 4.97 -2.25 4.59
C SER A 326 4.81 -1.34 5.80
N ILE A 327 5.00 -1.89 7.00
CA ILE A 327 4.94 -1.12 8.25
C ILE A 327 6.00 -0.01 8.26
N ALA A 328 7.15 -0.26 7.64
CA ALA A 328 8.24 0.72 7.57
C ALA A 328 7.83 1.98 6.78
N ARG A 329 6.97 1.81 5.76
CA ARG A 329 6.54 2.89 4.85
C ARG A 329 5.27 3.62 5.28
N LEU A 330 4.53 3.12 6.27
CA LEU A 330 3.36 3.80 6.83
C LEU A 330 3.77 5.05 7.62
N GLN A 331 3.06 6.15 7.45
CA GLN A 331 3.30 7.40 8.18
C GLN A 331 1.98 7.96 8.73
N ASP A 332 2.05 8.67 9.85
CA ASP A 332 0.88 9.40 10.35
C ASP A 332 0.52 10.51 9.34
N VAL A 333 -0.78 10.69 9.12
CA VAL A 333 -1.27 11.68 8.15
C VAL A 333 -0.92 13.10 8.61
N ASN A 334 -0.33 13.88 7.72
CA ASN A 334 -0.08 15.30 7.95
C ASN A 334 -1.26 16.13 7.43
N TRP A 335 -2.27 16.31 8.27
CA TRP A 335 -3.48 17.06 7.92
C TRP A 335 -3.21 18.55 7.71
N LYS A 336 -3.74 19.12 6.61
CA LYS A 336 -3.47 20.50 6.17
C LYS A 336 -4.73 21.35 6.11
N PRO A 337 -5.37 21.69 7.25
CA PRO A 337 -6.64 22.44 7.27
C PRO A 337 -6.52 23.85 6.65
N GLU A 338 -5.32 24.42 6.56
CA GLU A 338 -5.04 25.71 5.92
C GLU A 338 -5.30 25.72 4.41
N ILE A 339 -5.39 24.55 3.77
CA ILE A 339 -5.66 24.42 2.33
C ILE A 339 -7.01 25.02 1.93
N ILE A 340 -7.95 25.22 2.87
CA ILE A 340 -9.22 25.91 2.63
C ILE A 340 -9.08 27.33 2.06
N ASN A 341 -7.94 27.99 2.33
CA ASN A 341 -7.65 29.30 1.79
C ASN A 341 -7.43 29.29 0.26
N SER A 342 -7.15 28.12 -0.31
CA SER A 342 -7.04 27.87 -1.75
C SER A 342 -8.38 27.76 -2.46
N LEU A 343 -9.50 27.58 -1.73
CA LEU A 343 -10.82 27.51 -2.35
C LEU A 343 -11.33 28.88 -2.80
N MET A 344 -11.87 28.93 -4.00
CA MET A 344 -12.46 30.12 -4.62
C MET A 344 -13.97 30.20 -4.33
N ILE A 345 -14.32 30.14 -3.05
CA ILE A 345 -15.69 30.34 -2.57
C ILE A 345 -15.73 31.49 -1.56
N PRO A 346 -16.89 32.18 -1.40
CA PRO A 346 -17.04 33.25 -0.41
C PRO A 346 -16.66 32.79 1.01
N ASP A 347 -16.04 33.67 1.79
CA ASP A 347 -15.53 33.32 3.13
C ASP A 347 -16.64 32.95 4.12
N GLU A 348 -17.84 33.48 3.94
CA GLU A 348 -19.04 33.06 4.66
C GLU A 348 -19.34 31.56 4.44
N LYS A 349 -19.31 31.10 3.18
CA LYS A 349 -19.51 29.68 2.84
C LYS A 349 -18.38 28.82 3.39
N LYS A 350 -17.12 29.29 3.38
CA LYS A 350 -15.99 28.57 3.99
C LYS A 350 -16.19 28.37 5.50
N SER A 351 -16.63 29.43 6.18
CA SER A 351 -16.87 29.40 7.62
C SER A 351 -17.99 28.43 7.96
N PHE A 352 -19.07 28.43 7.19
CA PHE A 352 -20.16 27.46 7.35
C PHE A 352 -19.70 26.02 7.11
N LEU A 353 -18.94 25.75 6.04
CA LEU A 353 -18.38 24.42 5.78
C LEU A 353 -17.54 23.92 6.95
N LYS A 354 -16.68 24.77 7.53
CA LYS A 354 -15.89 24.41 8.72
C LYS A 354 -16.79 24.02 9.89
N ILE A 355 -17.78 24.85 10.23
CA ILE A 355 -18.68 24.62 11.35
C ILE A 355 -19.40 23.29 11.19
N VAL A 356 -19.99 23.05 10.02
CA VAL A 356 -20.80 21.86 9.81
C VAL A 356 -19.94 20.60 9.83
N VAL A 357 -18.77 20.61 9.19
CA VAL A 357 -17.85 19.46 9.21
C VAL A 357 -17.33 19.17 10.62
N GLN A 358 -16.99 20.21 11.39
CA GLN A 358 -16.52 20.08 12.77
C GLN A 358 -17.62 19.58 13.71
N ALA A 359 -18.88 20.02 13.52
CA ALA A 359 -20.01 19.50 14.29
C ALA A 359 -20.21 17.99 14.07
N HIS A 360 -19.89 17.47 12.87
CA HIS A 360 -19.89 16.04 12.57
C HIS A 360 -18.59 15.30 12.94
N ARG A 361 -17.59 15.99 13.52
CA ARG A 361 -16.39 15.37 14.11
C ARG A 361 -16.69 14.85 15.53
N THR A 362 -17.41 15.63 16.32
CA THR A 362 -17.84 15.27 17.69
C THR A 362 -19.20 14.57 17.65
N GLN A 363 -19.22 13.25 17.43
CA GLN A 363 -20.44 12.44 17.41
C GLN A 363 -21.21 12.41 18.76
N GLU A 364 -20.70 13.04 19.81
CA GLU A 364 -21.26 12.89 21.17
C GLU A 364 -22.55 13.67 21.45
N ARG A 365 -22.93 14.67 20.65
CA ARG A 365 -24.18 15.44 20.88
C ARG A 365 -24.75 16.02 19.59
N GLN A 366 -25.66 15.30 18.94
CA GLN A 366 -26.54 15.89 17.92
C GLN A 366 -28.00 15.47 18.14
N PHE A 367 -28.88 16.46 17.92
CA PHE A 367 -30.35 16.39 17.97
C PHE A 367 -30.84 15.16 17.18
N ASP A 368 -31.53 14.23 17.83
CA ASP A 368 -32.16 13.08 17.15
C ASP A 368 -33.51 13.53 16.58
N ASP A 369 -33.82 13.11 15.36
CA ASP A 369 -35.14 13.29 14.75
C ASP A 369 -36.21 12.49 15.55
N ILE A 370 -37.50 12.76 15.33
CA ILE A 370 -38.63 12.11 16.07
C ILE A 370 -38.56 10.56 15.97
N ILE A 371 -37.95 10.05 14.90
CA ILE A 371 -37.61 8.64 14.73
C ILE A 371 -36.11 8.49 15.00
N GLN A 372 -35.76 7.71 16.03
CA GLN A 372 -34.36 7.37 16.33
C GLN A 372 -33.66 6.87 15.06
N ASN A 373 -32.51 7.47 14.74
CA ASN A 373 -31.63 7.13 13.61
C ASN A 373 -31.98 7.70 12.23
N LYS A 374 -32.99 8.55 12.11
CA LYS A 374 -33.25 9.31 10.87
C LYS A 374 -32.57 10.68 10.93
N GLY A 375 -32.04 11.18 9.82
CA GLY A 375 -31.51 12.56 9.72
C GLY A 375 -30.09 12.82 10.27
N LYS A 376 -29.28 11.79 10.56
CA LYS A 376 -27.89 11.94 11.06
C LYS A 376 -26.82 12.11 9.96
N SER A 377 -27.20 12.25 8.70
CA SER A 377 -26.27 12.46 7.58
C SER A 377 -26.15 13.92 7.19
N LEU A 378 -24.92 14.32 6.86
CA LEU A 378 -24.67 15.58 6.18
C LEU A 378 -24.56 15.31 4.68
N ILE A 379 -25.48 15.87 3.89
CA ILE A 379 -25.45 15.73 2.43
C ILE A 379 -25.11 17.09 1.80
N GLY A 380 -23.96 17.17 1.15
CA GLY A 380 -23.51 18.33 0.39
C GLY A 380 -23.58 18.10 -1.12
N LEU A 381 -24.07 19.08 -1.87
CA LEU A 381 -24.08 19.10 -3.32
C LEU A 381 -23.27 20.29 -3.85
N PHE A 382 -22.30 19.99 -4.71
CA PHE A 382 -21.46 20.96 -5.40
C PHE A 382 -21.77 20.94 -6.89
N THR A 383 -22.29 22.04 -7.41
CA THR A 383 -22.72 22.18 -8.81
C THR A 383 -21.87 23.20 -9.54
N GLY A 384 -21.63 23.00 -10.84
CA GLY A 384 -20.99 24.01 -11.68
C GLY A 384 -20.08 23.43 -12.77
N PRO A 385 -19.43 24.29 -13.59
CA PRO A 385 -18.63 23.85 -14.72
C PRO A 385 -17.44 22.93 -14.33
N PRO A 386 -16.87 22.15 -15.26
CA PRO A 386 -15.70 21.34 -14.98
C PRO A 386 -14.47 22.21 -14.64
N GLY A 387 -13.67 21.75 -13.68
CA GLY A 387 -12.39 22.39 -13.34
C GLY A 387 -12.44 23.63 -12.44
N VAL A 388 -13.56 23.87 -11.74
CA VAL A 388 -13.74 25.03 -10.83
C VAL A 388 -13.48 24.72 -9.35
N GLY A 389 -13.07 23.50 -8.99
CA GLY A 389 -12.69 23.12 -7.62
C GLY A 389 -13.76 22.40 -6.80
N LYS A 390 -14.75 21.76 -7.43
CA LYS A 390 -15.79 20.96 -6.75
C LYS A 390 -15.19 19.79 -5.96
N THR A 391 -14.46 18.90 -6.64
CA THR A 391 -13.74 17.77 -6.04
C THR A 391 -12.71 18.25 -5.00
N LEU A 392 -11.98 19.32 -5.31
CA LEU A 392 -11.03 19.95 -4.36
C LEU A 392 -11.71 20.38 -3.05
N THR A 393 -12.97 20.82 -3.10
CA THR A 393 -13.69 21.22 -1.88
C THR A 393 -13.95 20.03 -0.96
N ALA A 394 -14.23 18.86 -1.52
CA ALA A 394 -14.36 17.63 -0.73
C ALA A 394 -13.03 17.20 -0.10
N GLU A 395 -11.93 17.30 -0.85
CA GLU A 395 -10.57 17.07 -0.33
C GLU A 395 -10.26 18.00 0.84
N VAL A 396 -10.50 19.31 0.69
CA VAL A 396 -10.34 20.30 1.77
C VAL A 396 -11.22 19.99 2.98
N MET A 397 -12.45 19.55 2.78
CA MET A 397 -13.34 19.18 3.88
C MET A 397 -12.80 17.97 4.66
N ALA A 398 -12.22 16.98 3.97
CA ALA A 398 -11.58 15.85 4.61
C ALA A 398 -10.36 16.26 5.44
N GLU A 399 -9.54 17.21 4.94
CA GLU A 399 -8.42 17.78 5.69
C GLU A 399 -8.86 18.48 6.98
N ILE A 400 -9.91 19.28 6.93
CA ILE A 400 -10.44 20.00 8.10
C ILE A 400 -11.08 19.03 9.11
N ALA A 401 -11.74 17.98 8.59
CA ALA A 401 -12.38 16.97 9.42
C ALA A 401 -11.38 16.03 10.09
N GLU A 402 -10.16 15.94 9.56
CA GLU A 402 -9.18 14.89 9.85
C GLU A 402 -9.78 13.50 9.63
N LYS A 403 -10.48 13.34 8.50
CA LYS A 403 -11.17 12.10 8.12
C LYS A 403 -10.67 11.57 6.78
N PRO A 404 -10.65 10.25 6.57
CA PRO A 404 -10.38 9.69 5.25
C PRO A 404 -11.43 10.17 4.24
N LEU A 405 -11.02 10.36 2.99
CA LEU A 405 -11.91 10.67 1.87
C LEU A 405 -12.03 9.44 0.98
N TYR A 406 -13.22 8.85 0.92
CA TYR A 406 -13.54 7.80 -0.04
C TYR A 406 -14.14 8.48 -1.28
N ILE A 407 -13.42 8.46 -2.41
CA ILE A 407 -13.93 8.99 -3.68
C ILE A 407 -14.48 7.82 -4.48
N LEU A 408 -15.71 7.94 -4.97
CA LEU A 408 -16.36 6.98 -5.87
C LEU A 408 -16.78 7.72 -7.13
N GLY A 409 -16.29 7.25 -8.28
CA GLY A 409 -16.67 7.79 -9.59
C GLY A 409 -17.96 7.15 -10.12
N SER A 410 -18.69 7.86 -10.99
CA SER A 410 -19.89 7.33 -11.63
C SER A 410 -19.66 6.04 -12.43
N GLY A 411 -18.45 5.87 -13.01
CA GLY A 411 -18.07 4.66 -13.75
C GLY A 411 -17.88 3.40 -12.90
N GLU A 412 -17.65 3.54 -11.59
CA GLU A 412 -17.37 2.41 -10.68
C GLU A 412 -18.64 1.76 -10.13
N LEU A 413 -19.77 2.47 -10.20
CA LEU A 413 -21.06 2.04 -9.69
C LEU A 413 -21.73 0.96 -10.57
N GLY A 414 -21.34 0.87 -11.84
CA GLY A 414 -21.88 -0.09 -12.79
C GLY A 414 -23.06 0.44 -13.62
N ASP A 415 -23.58 -0.43 -14.48
CA ASP A 415 -24.51 -0.12 -15.56
C ASP A 415 -25.99 -0.43 -15.26
N ASN A 416 -26.27 -1.05 -14.11
CA ASN A 416 -27.61 -1.48 -13.74
C ASN A 416 -27.88 -1.31 -12.24
N ALA A 417 -29.16 -1.27 -11.88
CA ALA A 417 -29.62 -1.00 -10.51
C ALA A 417 -29.08 -2.01 -9.48
N THR A 418 -28.90 -3.29 -9.85
CA THR A 418 -28.40 -4.33 -8.93
C THR A 418 -26.93 -4.09 -8.58
N LYS A 419 -26.06 -3.91 -9.59
CA LYS A 419 -24.63 -3.60 -9.36
C LYS A 419 -24.46 -2.29 -8.60
N VAL A 420 -25.22 -1.26 -8.96
CA VAL A 420 -25.21 0.02 -8.25
C VAL A 420 -25.58 -0.17 -6.79
N GLN A 421 -26.60 -0.99 -6.51
CA GLN A 421 -27.01 -1.30 -5.14
C GLN A 421 -25.88 -2.00 -4.35
N GLU A 422 -25.26 -3.04 -4.92
CA GLU A 422 -24.16 -3.78 -4.29
C GLU A 422 -22.96 -2.89 -3.98
N VAL A 423 -22.56 -2.04 -4.95
CA VAL A 423 -21.43 -1.13 -4.77
C VAL A 423 -21.76 -0.06 -3.73
N LEU A 424 -22.95 0.55 -3.78
CA LEU A 424 -23.35 1.54 -2.79
C LEU A 424 -23.44 0.94 -1.39
N ASP A 425 -23.98 -0.28 -1.24
CA ASP A 425 -24.07 -0.94 0.07
C ASP A 425 -22.69 -1.12 0.69
N ARG A 426 -21.75 -1.66 -0.09
CA ARG A 426 -20.35 -1.78 0.34
C ARG A 426 -19.74 -0.43 0.69
N VAL A 427 -19.83 0.56 -0.21
CA VAL A 427 -19.12 1.84 -0.03
C VAL A 427 -19.70 2.66 1.12
N LEU A 428 -21.03 2.67 1.29
CA LEU A 428 -21.67 3.36 2.42
C LEU A 428 -21.31 2.69 3.74
N GLU A 429 -21.26 1.36 3.78
CA GLU A 429 -20.84 0.61 4.96
C GLU A 429 -19.38 0.89 5.32
N LEU A 430 -18.46 0.78 4.36
CA LEU A 430 -17.04 1.10 4.57
C LEU A 430 -16.86 2.56 5.02
N SER A 431 -17.58 3.49 4.39
CA SER A 431 -17.52 4.90 4.77
C SER A 431 -18.02 5.14 6.18
N ASN A 432 -19.04 4.42 6.64
CA ASN A 432 -19.52 4.50 8.01
C ASN A 432 -18.52 3.88 9.00
N ARG A 433 -18.02 2.66 8.72
CA ARG A 433 -17.01 1.96 9.54
C ARG A 433 -15.70 2.73 9.66
N TRP A 434 -15.34 3.51 8.63
CA TRP A 434 -14.15 4.36 8.62
C TRP A 434 -14.43 5.81 9.00
N ASN A 435 -15.70 6.16 9.26
CA ASN A 435 -16.18 7.54 9.43
C ASN A 435 -15.53 8.45 8.39
N ALA A 436 -15.46 7.94 7.16
CA ALA A 436 -14.91 8.61 6.02
C ALA A 436 -15.93 9.62 5.50
N ILE A 437 -15.42 10.69 4.90
CA ILE A 437 -16.21 11.49 4.00
C ILE A 437 -16.35 10.70 2.70
N LEU A 438 -17.58 10.43 2.28
CA LEU A 438 -17.86 9.82 0.98
C LEU A 438 -18.07 10.91 -0.04
N LEU A 439 -17.29 10.91 -1.12
CA LEU A 439 -17.47 11.74 -2.29
C LEU A 439 -17.99 10.90 -3.45
N LEU A 440 -19.15 11.24 -3.99
CA LEU A 440 -19.60 10.74 -5.28
C LEU A 440 -19.31 11.80 -6.33
N ASP A 441 -18.26 11.56 -7.11
CA ASP A 441 -17.82 12.47 -8.16
C ASP A 441 -18.60 12.22 -9.45
N GLU A 442 -19.05 13.30 -10.09
CA GLU A 442 -19.85 13.26 -11.32
C GLU A 442 -21.16 12.46 -11.14
N ALA A 443 -21.90 12.76 -10.09
CA ALA A 443 -23.15 12.08 -9.74
C ALA A 443 -24.35 12.44 -10.65
N ASP A 444 -24.12 13.03 -11.82
CA ASP A 444 -25.17 13.57 -12.69
C ASP A 444 -26.16 12.49 -13.19
N VAL A 445 -25.68 11.27 -13.43
CA VAL A 445 -26.50 10.10 -13.79
C VAL A 445 -27.52 9.76 -12.68
N PHE A 446 -27.16 9.93 -11.41
CA PHE A 446 -28.00 9.57 -10.27
C PHE A 446 -28.98 10.69 -9.87
N LEU A 447 -28.58 11.94 -10.13
CA LEU A 447 -29.32 13.14 -9.75
C LEU A 447 -30.33 13.61 -10.81
N ALA A 448 -30.32 13.01 -11.99
CA ALA A 448 -31.22 13.37 -13.08
C ALA A 448 -32.69 13.21 -12.69
N LYS A 449 -33.54 14.13 -13.16
CA LYS A 449 -35.00 13.97 -13.06
C LYS A 449 -35.43 12.66 -13.71
N ARG A 450 -36.38 11.99 -13.06
CA ARG A 450 -37.00 10.79 -13.60
C ARG A 450 -37.70 11.08 -14.93
N ASP A 451 -37.35 10.33 -15.96
CA ASP A 451 -37.97 10.41 -17.29
C ASP A 451 -38.87 9.17 -17.50
N GLN A 452 -40.08 9.39 -18.01
CA GLN A 452 -41.04 8.30 -18.29
C GLN A 452 -40.48 7.27 -19.29
N LYS A 453 -39.51 7.66 -20.13
CA LYS A 453 -38.91 6.78 -21.15
C LYS A 453 -37.73 5.93 -20.66
N SER A 454 -37.18 6.20 -19.46
CA SER A 454 -35.97 5.53 -18.98
C SER A 454 -36.20 4.79 -17.65
N LEU A 455 -36.80 3.60 -17.75
CA LEU A 455 -37.09 2.75 -16.58
C LEU A 455 -35.81 2.36 -15.80
N SER A 456 -34.72 2.05 -16.51
CA SER A 456 -33.44 1.66 -15.89
C SER A 456 -32.80 2.79 -15.08
N SER A 457 -32.75 4.01 -15.63
CA SER A 457 -32.22 5.19 -14.91
C SER A 457 -33.08 5.54 -13.71
N ASN A 458 -34.41 5.45 -13.83
CA ASN A 458 -35.32 5.70 -12.71
C ASN A 458 -35.15 4.68 -11.58
N ALA A 459 -34.88 3.41 -11.92
CA ALA A 459 -34.59 2.39 -10.93
C ALA A 459 -33.31 2.71 -10.16
N ILE A 460 -32.25 3.14 -10.87
CA ILE A 460 -30.98 3.58 -10.27
C ILE A 460 -31.20 4.77 -9.32
N THR A 461 -31.89 5.83 -9.78
CA THR A 461 -32.24 6.99 -8.94
C THR A 461 -33.06 6.58 -7.70
N SER A 462 -33.95 5.60 -7.83
CA SER A 462 -34.77 5.11 -6.72
C SER A 462 -33.97 4.29 -5.70
N VAL A 463 -33.02 3.46 -6.15
CA VAL A 463 -32.05 2.77 -5.28
C VAL A 463 -31.25 3.81 -4.50
N PHE A 464 -30.72 4.82 -5.19
CA PHE A 464 -29.89 5.85 -4.59
C PHE A 464 -30.63 6.62 -3.49
N LEU A 465 -31.81 7.17 -3.77
CA LEU A 465 -32.63 7.90 -2.79
C LEU A 465 -32.93 7.08 -1.52
N ARG A 466 -33.24 5.79 -1.70
CA ARG A 466 -33.53 4.87 -0.59
C ARG A 466 -32.30 4.63 0.28
N LYS A 467 -31.10 4.49 -0.31
CA LYS A 467 -29.86 4.28 0.45
C LYS A 467 -29.43 5.55 1.19
N LEU A 468 -29.69 6.73 0.63
CA LEU A 468 -29.38 8.00 1.30
C LEU A 468 -30.23 8.28 2.54
N GLU A 469 -31.47 7.77 2.59
CA GLU A 469 -32.38 8.02 3.71
C GLU A 469 -31.86 7.45 5.06
N TYR A 470 -31.06 6.40 5.01
CA TYR A 470 -30.52 5.71 6.19
C TYR A 470 -29.00 5.88 6.34
N TYR A 471 -28.35 6.60 5.42
CA TYR A 471 -26.91 6.84 5.52
C TYR A 471 -26.60 7.70 6.74
N ARG A 472 -25.51 7.37 7.43
CA ARG A 472 -24.97 8.11 8.57
C ARG A 472 -23.53 8.49 8.24
N GLY A 473 -23.21 9.77 8.30
CA GLY A 473 -21.90 10.29 7.90
C GLY A 473 -21.99 11.50 6.99
N ILE A 474 -20.87 11.86 6.38
CA ILE A 474 -20.76 13.01 5.49
C ILE A 474 -20.70 12.49 4.05
N LEU A 475 -21.72 12.82 3.27
CA LEU A 475 -21.80 12.54 1.83
C LEU A 475 -21.69 13.83 1.03
N LEU A 476 -20.72 13.89 0.14
CA LEU A 476 -20.51 14.99 -0.79
C LEU A 476 -20.75 14.51 -2.21
N LEU A 477 -21.40 15.35 -3.01
CA LEU A 477 -21.80 15.04 -4.37
C LEU A 477 -21.31 16.15 -5.28
N THR A 478 -20.73 15.81 -6.41
CA THR A 478 -20.43 16.80 -7.44
C THR A 478 -21.27 16.55 -8.68
N THR A 479 -21.66 17.62 -9.36
CA THR A 479 -22.28 17.52 -10.68
C THR A 479 -21.81 18.64 -11.58
N ASN A 480 -21.55 18.31 -12.84
CA ASN A 480 -21.25 19.28 -13.89
C ASN A 480 -22.54 19.88 -14.48
N ARG A 481 -23.70 19.27 -14.23
CA ARG A 481 -24.99 19.73 -14.75
C ARG A 481 -25.67 20.62 -13.72
N SER A 482 -25.92 21.87 -14.10
CA SER A 482 -26.88 22.76 -13.43
C SER A 482 -28.33 22.48 -13.82
N GLY A 483 -28.57 21.41 -14.58
CA GLY A 483 -29.91 20.97 -15.01
C GLY A 483 -30.79 20.54 -13.85
N SER A 484 -32.05 20.25 -14.15
CA SER A 484 -33.05 19.98 -13.12
C SER A 484 -32.77 18.68 -12.37
N ILE A 485 -32.40 18.81 -11.10
CA ILE A 485 -32.24 17.72 -10.14
C ILE A 485 -33.62 17.21 -9.71
N ASP A 486 -33.74 15.92 -9.38
CA ASP A 486 -34.96 15.35 -8.82
C ASP A 486 -35.36 16.06 -7.51
N ALA A 487 -36.64 16.41 -7.38
CA ALA A 487 -37.15 17.17 -6.23
C ALA A 487 -37.02 16.39 -4.90
N ALA A 488 -37.16 15.07 -4.93
CA ALA A 488 -36.98 14.24 -3.75
C ALA A 488 -35.51 14.17 -3.30
N PHE A 489 -34.59 14.43 -4.23
CA PHE A 489 -33.18 14.59 -3.91
C PHE A 489 -32.90 15.94 -3.25
N GLN A 490 -33.46 17.02 -3.82
CA GLN A 490 -33.27 18.37 -3.31
C GLN A 490 -33.72 18.51 -1.84
N SER A 491 -34.79 17.84 -1.44
CA SER A 491 -35.26 17.88 -0.05
C SER A 491 -34.34 17.21 0.97
N ARG A 492 -33.32 16.46 0.52
CA ARG A 492 -32.33 15.77 1.38
C ARG A 492 -30.96 16.46 1.39
N ILE A 493 -30.76 17.49 0.57
CA ILE A 493 -29.50 18.25 0.53
C ILE A 493 -29.49 19.27 1.65
N HIS A 494 -28.45 19.22 2.48
CA HIS A 494 -28.24 20.15 3.59
C HIS A 494 -27.39 21.35 3.16
N ILE A 495 -26.38 21.10 2.31
CA ILE A 495 -25.47 22.12 1.80
C ILE A 495 -25.52 22.09 0.29
N SER A 496 -25.83 23.22 -0.34
CA SER A 496 -25.73 23.38 -1.80
C SER A 496 -24.78 24.53 -2.13
N ILE A 497 -23.71 24.24 -2.87
CA ILE A 497 -22.75 25.24 -3.34
C ILE A 497 -22.71 25.21 -4.86
N GLU A 498 -23.18 26.29 -5.46
CA GLU A 498 -22.99 26.56 -6.88
C GLU A 498 -21.67 27.28 -7.12
N TYR A 499 -20.88 26.74 -8.05
CA TYR A 499 -19.60 27.26 -8.48
C TYR A 499 -19.78 27.98 -9.82
N PRO A 500 -19.62 29.32 -9.86
CA PRO A 500 -19.66 30.05 -11.11
C PRO A 500 -18.41 29.75 -11.95
N GLN A 501 -18.42 30.22 -13.21
CA GLN A 501 -17.18 30.28 -13.97
C GLN A 501 -16.17 31.19 -13.25
N LEU A 502 -14.89 30.81 -13.30
CA LEU A 502 -13.83 31.60 -12.67
C LEU A 502 -13.75 32.98 -13.31
N ASP A 503 -13.69 34.02 -12.48
CA ASP A 503 -13.43 35.38 -12.91
C ASP A 503 -11.91 35.66 -12.97
N SER A 504 -11.52 36.87 -13.39
CA SER A 504 -10.10 37.23 -13.48
C SER A 504 -9.40 37.26 -12.11
N PRO A 505 -9.98 37.82 -11.03
CA PRO A 505 -9.42 37.73 -9.69
C PRO A 505 -9.18 36.30 -9.20
N ALA A 506 -10.15 35.40 -9.35
CA ALA A 506 -10.01 33.99 -8.95
C ALA A 506 -8.89 33.29 -9.73
N ARG A 507 -8.82 33.50 -11.05
CA ARG A 507 -7.70 32.98 -11.87
C ARG A 507 -6.35 33.53 -11.43
N ALA A 508 -6.26 34.82 -11.11
CA ALA A 508 -5.02 35.42 -10.61
C ALA A 508 -4.55 34.73 -9.33
N LYS A 509 -5.48 34.47 -8.40
CA LYS A 509 -5.17 33.76 -7.15
C LYS A 509 -4.72 32.32 -7.42
N ILE A 510 -5.41 31.60 -8.32
CA ILE A 510 -5.04 30.23 -8.72
C ILE A 510 -3.63 30.18 -9.34
N TRP A 511 -3.33 31.08 -10.29
CA TRP A 511 -1.98 31.20 -10.86
C TRP A 511 -0.94 31.47 -9.77
N GLY A 512 -1.22 32.39 -8.87
CA GLY A 512 -0.32 32.71 -7.75
C GLY A 512 -0.06 31.50 -6.85
N THR A 513 -1.07 30.69 -6.55
CA THR A 513 -0.92 29.45 -5.78
C THR A 513 0.01 28.46 -6.49
N PHE A 514 -0.19 28.19 -7.78
CA PHE A 514 0.67 27.26 -8.51
C PHE A 514 2.09 27.77 -8.71
N LEU A 515 2.28 29.08 -8.90
CA LEU A 515 3.61 29.70 -8.96
C LEU A 515 4.38 29.56 -7.64
N LYS A 516 3.68 29.60 -6.49
CA LYS A 516 4.33 29.39 -5.17
C LYS A 516 4.70 27.94 -4.90
N ILE A 517 3.96 26.99 -5.46
CA ILE A 517 4.15 25.55 -5.23
C ILE A 517 5.18 24.96 -6.21
N ALA A 518 5.47 25.63 -7.33
CA ALA A 518 6.42 25.15 -8.32
C ALA A 518 7.82 24.96 -7.70
N SER A 519 8.46 23.84 -8.04
CA SER A 519 9.75 23.44 -7.43
C SER A 519 10.95 24.23 -7.95
N ASN A 520 10.83 24.87 -9.12
CA ASN A 520 11.90 25.63 -9.75
C ASN A 520 11.87 27.09 -9.28
N THR A 521 12.98 27.80 -9.48
CA THR A 521 13.00 29.26 -9.34
C THR A 521 11.94 29.88 -10.25
N VAL A 522 11.05 30.69 -9.69
CA VAL A 522 10.00 31.37 -10.45
C VAL A 522 10.36 32.84 -10.63
N ASN A 523 10.42 33.29 -11.88
CA ASN A 523 10.65 34.69 -12.23
C ASN A 523 9.47 35.20 -13.06
N VAL A 524 8.35 35.46 -12.38
CA VAL A 524 7.12 36.01 -12.96
C VAL A 524 6.69 37.20 -12.11
N THR A 525 6.62 38.37 -12.73
CA THR A 525 6.20 39.60 -12.05
C THR A 525 4.69 39.62 -11.78
N ALA A 526 4.25 40.42 -10.80
CA ALA A 526 2.82 40.61 -10.54
C ALA A 526 2.04 41.13 -11.76
N LYS A 527 2.69 41.94 -12.61
CA LYS A 527 2.10 42.44 -13.88
C LYS A 527 1.89 41.30 -14.89
N GLU A 528 2.82 40.36 -14.97
CA GLU A 528 2.71 39.18 -15.85
C GLU A 528 1.67 38.20 -15.35
N GLN A 529 1.61 37.93 -14.05
CA GLN A 529 0.54 37.15 -13.42
C GLN A 529 -0.85 37.75 -13.72
N ALA A 530 -0.97 39.08 -13.65
CA ALA A 530 -2.21 39.79 -14.02
C ALA A 530 -2.54 39.69 -15.52
N ARG A 531 -1.56 39.43 -16.40
CA ARG A 531 -1.82 39.12 -17.82
C ARG A 531 -2.32 37.69 -17.98
N LEU A 532 -1.72 36.72 -17.29
CA LEU A 532 -2.14 35.32 -17.30
C LEU A 532 -3.58 35.14 -16.82
N SER A 533 -4.01 35.93 -15.82
CA SER A 533 -5.38 35.88 -15.30
C SER A 533 -6.47 36.39 -16.25
N ARG A 534 -6.10 37.04 -17.37
CA ARG A 534 -7.06 37.48 -18.40
C ARG A 534 -7.49 36.33 -19.31
N ILE A 535 -6.67 35.29 -19.43
CA ILE A 535 -6.96 34.11 -20.25
C ILE A 535 -8.06 33.30 -19.56
N LYS A 536 -9.15 33.03 -20.27
CA LYS A 536 -10.30 32.28 -19.76
C LYS A 536 -9.99 30.79 -19.64
N LEU A 537 -9.28 30.43 -18.58
CA LEU A 537 -8.94 29.05 -18.23
C LEU A 537 -9.64 28.63 -16.95
N ASN A 538 -10.02 27.35 -16.86
CA ASN A 538 -10.42 26.74 -15.59
C ASN A 538 -9.18 26.34 -14.75
N GLY A 539 -9.38 25.98 -13.48
CA GLY A 539 -8.28 25.64 -12.57
C GLY A 539 -7.50 24.39 -13.02
N ARG A 540 -8.17 23.40 -13.61
CA ARG A 540 -7.54 22.19 -14.15
C ARG A 540 -6.62 22.52 -15.33
N GLN A 541 -7.06 23.40 -16.23
CA GLN A 541 -6.26 23.87 -17.36
C GLN A 541 -5.03 24.66 -16.88
N ILE A 542 -5.19 25.55 -15.90
CA ILE A 542 -4.06 26.29 -15.31
C ILE A 542 -3.03 25.33 -14.71
N LYS A 543 -3.48 24.32 -13.93
CA LYS A 543 -2.60 23.28 -13.35
C LYS A 543 -1.81 22.54 -14.45
N ASN A 544 -2.48 22.13 -15.53
CA ASN A 544 -1.85 21.42 -16.63
C ASN A 544 -0.81 22.27 -17.35
N VAL A 545 -1.12 23.54 -17.62
CA VAL A 545 -0.17 24.49 -18.21
C VAL A 545 1.05 24.68 -17.31
N MET A 546 0.85 24.82 -15.99
CA MET A 546 1.96 24.94 -15.03
C MET A 546 2.83 23.69 -14.99
N LYS A 547 2.25 22.48 -15.06
CA LYS A 547 3.02 21.23 -15.16
C LYS A 547 3.89 21.19 -16.41
N LEU A 548 3.34 21.59 -17.56
CA LEU A 548 4.10 21.67 -18.82
C LEU A 548 5.22 22.71 -18.74
N ALA A 549 4.92 23.88 -18.18
CA ALA A 549 5.91 24.94 -17.97
C ALA A 549 7.05 24.46 -17.04
N GLN A 550 6.71 23.72 -15.97
CA GLN A 550 7.69 23.15 -15.07
C GLN A 550 8.54 22.07 -15.75
N ALA A 551 7.93 21.14 -16.49
CA ALA A 551 8.67 20.11 -17.22
C ALA A 551 9.65 20.73 -18.23
N TYR A 552 9.21 21.74 -18.98
CA TYR A 552 10.08 22.48 -19.88
C TYR A 552 11.23 23.19 -19.14
N ALA A 553 10.92 23.88 -18.03
CA ALA A 553 11.91 24.60 -17.24
C ALA A 553 12.97 23.66 -16.65
N THR A 554 12.55 22.50 -16.12
CA THR A 554 13.44 21.49 -15.54
C THR A 554 14.37 20.89 -16.59
N GLU A 555 13.85 20.48 -17.75
CA GLU A 555 14.67 19.90 -18.83
C GLU A 555 15.71 20.88 -19.38
N ASN A 556 15.40 22.19 -19.36
CA ASN A 556 16.30 23.23 -19.86
C ASN A 556 17.11 23.90 -18.74
N GLU A 557 17.07 23.38 -17.51
CA GLU A 557 17.76 23.93 -16.32
C GLU A 557 17.50 25.43 -16.11
N GLN A 558 16.27 25.86 -16.36
CA GLN A 558 15.87 27.27 -16.34
C GLN A 558 14.78 27.56 -15.29
N ALA A 559 14.67 28.85 -14.95
CA ALA A 559 13.57 29.35 -14.13
C ALA A 559 12.23 29.30 -14.90
N ILE A 560 11.13 29.15 -14.17
CA ILE A 560 9.80 29.33 -14.76
C ILE A 560 9.59 30.83 -14.95
N THR A 561 9.62 31.26 -16.21
CA THR A 561 9.37 32.65 -16.62
C THR A 561 8.00 32.79 -17.28
N PHE A 562 7.57 34.03 -17.50
CA PHE A 562 6.37 34.30 -18.29
C PHE A 562 6.46 33.69 -19.71
N GLU A 563 7.64 33.72 -20.34
CA GLU A 563 7.86 33.12 -21.66
C GLU A 563 7.66 31.60 -21.63
N THR A 564 8.18 30.93 -20.60
CA THR A 564 7.99 29.48 -20.41
C THR A 564 6.51 29.12 -20.29
N ILE A 565 5.73 29.91 -19.55
CA ILE A 565 4.29 29.71 -19.41
C ILE A 565 3.57 30.00 -20.73
N GLN A 566 4.00 31.01 -21.50
CA GLN A 566 3.44 31.29 -22.82
C GLN A 566 3.67 30.14 -23.80
N LYS A 567 4.87 29.53 -23.81
CA LYS A 567 5.16 28.34 -24.62
C LYS A 567 4.24 27.17 -24.21
N ALA A 568 4.08 26.93 -22.92
CA ALA A 568 3.17 25.90 -22.41
C ALA A 568 1.70 26.15 -22.80
N LEU A 569 1.25 27.41 -22.79
CA LEU A 569 -0.09 27.80 -23.25
C LEU A 569 -0.27 27.55 -24.75
N GLN A 570 0.71 27.91 -25.58
CA GLN A 570 0.69 27.65 -27.02
C GLN A 570 0.64 26.15 -27.31
N PHE A 571 1.48 25.37 -26.62
CA PHE A 571 1.49 23.91 -26.76
C PHE A 571 0.16 23.27 -26.36
N SER A 572 -0.50 23.82 -25.35
CA SER A 572 -1.84 23.38 -24.90
C SER A 572 -2.98 23.89 -25.81
N GLY A 573 -2.68 24.59 -26.91
CA GLY A 573 -3.67 25.09 -27.86
C GLY A 573 -4.42 26.36 -27.40
N PHE A 574 -3.97 27.03 -26.34
CA PHE A 574 -4.64 28.24 -25.84
C PHE A 574 -4.14 29.51 -26.56
N PRO A 575 -5.06 30.43 -26.92
CA PRO A 575 -4.70 31.62 -27.68
C PRO A 575 -3.84 32.58 -26.84
N THR A 576 -2.65 32.89 -27.34
CA THR A 576 -1.72 33.83 -26.69
C THR A 576 -1.80 35.26 -27.24
N LYS A 577 -2.65 35.52 -28.25
CA LYS A 577 -2.79 36.83 -28.91
C LYS A 577 -3.19 37.96 -27.94
N GLN A 578 -3.90 37.65 -26.86
CA GLN A 578 -4.29 38.62 -25.81
C GLN A 578 -3.11 39.07 -24.91
N MET A 579 -1.92 38.48 -25.08
CA MET A 579 -0.72 38.77 -24.28
C MET A 579 0.30 39.65 -25.00
N ARG A 580 0.05 40.09 -26.24
CA ARG A 580 0.93 41.05 -26.93
C ARG A 580 0.92 42.39 -26.20
N ASN A 581 2.11 42.92 -25.92
CA ASN A 581 2.30 44.22 -25.27
C ASN A 581 1.73 45.32 -26.18
N PRO A 582 0.63 46.02 -25.83
CA PRO A 582 0.07 47.07 -26.68
C PRO A 582 1.07 48.21 -26.93
N SER A 583 2.04 48.38 -26.03
CA SER A 583 3.13 49.34 -26.14
C SER A 583 4.03 49.11 -27.36
N ILE A 584 4.36 47.85 -27.69
CA ILE A 584 5.25 47.54 -28.82
C ILE A 584 4.49 47.71 -30.15
N ALA A 585 3.21 47.34 -30.20
CA ALA A 585 2.36 47.55 -31.36
C ALA A 585 2.12 49.05 -31.63
N MET A 586 1.91 49.86 -30.59
CA MET A 586 1.88 51.33 -30.72
C MET A 586 3.22 51.90 -31.15
N PHE A 587 4.35 51.42 -30.60
CA PHE A 587 5.67 51.93 -30.93
C PHE A 587 6.06 51.64 -32.38
N LEU A 588 5.79 50.43 -32.88
CA LEU A 588 5.93 50.11 -34.30
C LEU A 588 4.98 50.92 -35.19
N GLY A 589 3.73 51.12 -34.74
CA GLY A 589 2.78 51.99 -35.45
C GLY A 589 3.27 53.43 -35.55
N TYR A 590 3.82 53.99 -34.47
CA TYR A 590 4.41 55.32 -34.43
C TYR A 590 5.67 55.42 -35.30
N LEU A 591 6.52 54.39 -35.28
CA LEU A 591 7.74 54.35 -36.10
C LEU A 591 7.41 54.30 -37.60
N ILE A 592 6.42 53.48 -37.99
CA ILE A 592 5.94 53.40 -39.38
C ILE A 592 5.32 54.75 -39.79
N PHE A 593 4.54 55.38 -38.92
CA PHE A 593 3.96 56.70 -39.18
C PHE A 593 5.04 57.78 -39.38
N ILE A 594 6.07 57.80 -38.53
CA ILE A 594 7.22 58.72 -38.65
C ILE A 594 8.00 58.48 -39.94
N LEU A 595 8.26 57.22 -40.31
CA LEU A 595 8.94 56.88 -41.56
C LEU A 595 8.14 57.29 -42.81
N LEU A 596 6.82 57.12 -42.79
CA LEU A 596 5.93 57.61 -43.85
C LEU A 596 5.95 59.14 -43.94
N LEU A 597 5.91 59.84 -42.81
CA LEU A 597 5.98 61.31 -42.75
C LEU A 597 7.31 61.84 -43.30
N LEU A 598 8.43 61.22 -42.92
CA LEU A 598 9.76 61.55 -43.45
C LEU A 598 9.86 61.27 -44.96
N SER A 599 9.26 60.16 -45.43
CA SER A 599 9.24 59.86 -46.86
C SER A 599 8.42 60.89 -47.67
N CYS A 600 7.30 61.36 -47.12
CA CYS A 600 6.51 62.45 -47.73
C CYS A 600 7.28 63.77 -47.73
N ILE A 601 7.93 64.15 -46.63
CA ILE A 601 8.72 65.39 -46.56
C ILE A 601 9.87 65.37 -47.57
N LEU A 602 10.59 64.24 -47.68
CA LEU A 602 11.66 64.06 -48.65
C LEU A 602 11.12 64.16 -50.08
N TYR A 603 10.01 63.48 -50.39
CA TYR A 603 9.36 63.53 -51.70
C TYR A 603 8.94 64.96 -52.09
N PHE A 604 8.30 65.70 -51.17
CA PHE A 604 7.91 67.09 -51.39
C PHE A 604 9.12 68.03 -51.52
N SER A 605 10.24 67.77 -50.83
CA SER A 605 11.47 68.58 -50.96
C SER A 605 12.19 68.38 -52.30
N THR A 606 12.04 67.21 -52.92
CA THR A 606 12.67 66.89 -54.21
C THR A 606 11.86 67.32 -55.44
N TYR A 607 10.55 67.52 -55.31
CA TYR A 607 9.65 67.78 -56.43
C TYR A 607 8.94 69.15 -56.42
N LEU A 608 9.10 69.97 -55.38
CA LEU A 608 8.63 71.36 -55.43
C LEU A 608 9.68 72.29 -56.07
N PRO A 609 9.30 73.12 -57.04
CA PRO A 609 10.15 74.20 -57.51
C PRO A 609 10.41 75.22 -56.38
N LYS A 610 11.65 75.70 -56.27
CA LYS A 610 12.12 76.70 -55.29
C LYS A 610 11.36 78.05 -55.31
N SER A 611 10.37 78.22 -56.19
CA SER A 611 9.56 79.43 -56.31
C SER A 611 8.32 79.48 -55.41
N LEU A 612 8.08 78.48 -54.55
CA LEU A 612 6.95 78.45 -53.61
C LEU A 612 7.35 78.52 -52.12
N LEU A 613 8.64 78.68 -51.80
CA LEU A 613 9.14 78.79 -50.44
C LEU A 613 9.38 80.24 -50.07
N LEU A 614 8.31 81.01 -49.92
CA LEU A 614 8.24 82.25 -49.15
C LEU A 614 6.75 82.64 -49.06
N ASP A 615 6.11 82.23 -47.97
CA ASP A 615 5.53 83.18 -47.00
C ASP A 615 4.67 82.42 -45.95
N ASP A 616 5.05 82.63 -44.68
CA ASP A 616 4.15 82.74 -43.52
C ASP A 616 3.52 81.55 -42.77
N TYR A 617 4.02 80.31 -42.82
CA TYR A 617 3.38 79.22 -42.03
C TYR A 617 4.27 78.26 -41.22
N PHE A 618 5.43 78.70 -40.71
CA PHE A 618 6.26 77.87 -39.81
C PHE A 618 6.62 78.54 -38.47
N LEU A 619 5.65 79.23 -37.87
CA LEU A 619 5.76 79.70 -36.48
C LEU A 619 4.44 79.47 -35.73
N LYS A 620 4.06 78.19 -35.57
CA LYS A 620 3.16 77.65 -34.54
C LYS A 620 2.95 76.15 -34.79
N LEU A 621 3.80 75.32 -34.19
CA LEU A 621 3.49 73.94 -33.77
C LEU A 621 4.61 73.42 -32.86
#